data_AF-A0A9D8YMM4-F1
#
_entry.id   AF-A0A9D8YMM4-F1
#
_cell.length_a   1.000
_cell.length_b   1.000
_cell.length_c   1.000
_cell.angle_alpha   90.00
_cell.angle_beta   90.00
_cell.angle_gamma   90.00
#
_symmetry.space_group_name_H-M   'P 1'
#
loop_
_entity.id
_entity.type
_entity.pdbx_description
1 polymer ?
#
loop_
_entity_poly.entity_id
_entity_poly.type
_entity_poly.pdbx_seq_one_letter_code
_entity_poly.pdbx_strand_id
1 'polypeptide(L)'
;MITVTALYVGLHALLAVILANFVLYVRLRGQKVPAWQPDAALRVQANFIENVPIALLLILVLEIQGVPAPILHGFGISLFVLRLLHAFGLGTYEGANYPRLIGAQGTFVLISIMAIGAIGTAL
;
A
#
# COMPACT_ATOMS: atom_id res chain seq x y z
N MET A 1 -15.70 -8.81 -16.22
CA MET A 1 -16.02 -8.41 -14.83
C MET A 1 -14.70 -8.09 -14.14
N ILE A 2 -14.61 -7.02 -13.34
CA ILE A 2 -13.37 -6.57 -12.67
C ILE A 2 -13.24 -7.13 -11.24
N THR A 3 -13.42 -8.45 -11.11
CA THR A 3 -13.54 -9.12 -9.81
C THR A 3 -12.26 -9.08 -9.00
N VAL A 4 -11.09 -9.13 -9.66
CA VAL A 4 -9.79 -9.15 -8.98
C VAL A 4 -9.51 -7.76 -8.41
N THR A 5 -9.68 -6.72 -9.21
CA THR A 5 -9.54 -5.33 -8.75
C THR A 5 -10.51 -5.02 -7.63
N ALA A 6 -11.79 -5.41 -7.74
CA ALA A 6 -12.78 -5.14 -6.71
C ALA A 6 -12.37 -5.71 -5.34
N LEU A 7 -11.80 -6.92 -5.31
CA LEU A 7 -11.26 -7.53 -4.10
C LEU A 7 -10.13 -6.68 -3.49
N TYR A 8 -9.11 -6.35 -4.28
CA TYR A 8 -7.94 -5.64 -3.75
C TYR A 8 -8.21 -4.19 -3.43
N VAL A 9 -9.08 -3.51 -4.19
CA VAL A 9 -9.56 -2.16 -3.86
C VAL A 9 -10.28 -2.18 -2.51
N GLY A 10 -11.18 -3.14 -2.29
CA GLY A 10 -11.89 -3.29 -1.01
C GLY A 10 -10.93 -3.55 0.17
N LEU A 11 -9.99 -4.48 0.01
CA LEU A 11 -9.00 -4.79 1.05
C LEU A 11 -8.12 -3.58 1.41
N HIS A 12 -7.63 -2.86 0.40
CA HIS A 12 -6.80 -1.69 0.63
C HIS A 12 -7.59 -0.50 1.16
N ALA A 13 -8.85 -0.33 0.78
CA ALA A 13 -9.72 0.70 1.35
C ALA A 13 -9.94 0.47 2.85
N LEU A 14 -10.20 -0.78 3.27
CA LEU A 14 -10.30 -1.12 4.69
C LEU A 14 -9.00 -0.86 5.44
N LEU A 15 -7.85 -1.22 4.85
CA LEU A 15 -6.55 -0.93 5.43
C LEU A 15 -6.31 0.58 5.57
N ALA A 16 -6.70 1.39 4.57
CA ALA A 16 -6.59 2.85 4.63
C ALA A 16 -7.38 3.44 5.81
N VAL A 17 -8.57 2.91 6.07
CA VAL A 17 -9.41 3.30 7.22
C VAL A 17 -8.75 2.92 8.54
N ILE A 18 -8.18 1.72 8.64
CA ILE A 18 -7.45 1.28 9.84
C ILE A 18 -6.26 2.22 10.13
N LEU A 19 -5.47 2.55 9.12
CA LEU A 19 -4.32 3.44 9.25
C LEU A 19 -4.73 4.88 9.61
N ALA A 20 -5.81 5.39 9.03
CA ALA A 20 -6.37 6.70 9.40
C ALA A 20 -6.81 6.75 10.87
N ASN A 21 -7.47 5.69 11.36
CA ASN A 21 -7.85 5.57 12.76
C ASN A 21 -6.64 5.43 13.68
N PHE A 22 -5.58 4.75 13.24
CA PHE A 22 -4.32 4.68 13.99
C PHE A 22 -3.67 6.07 14.16
N VAL A 23 -3.65 6.90 13.11
CA VAL A 23 -3.20 8.30 13.20
C VAL A 23 -4.02 9.07 14.22
N LEU A 24 -5.35 8.95 14.17
CA LEU A 24 -6.24 9.59 15.13
C LEU A 24 -5.95 9.12 16.57
N TYR A 25 -5.84 7.82 16.78
CA TYR A 25 -5.55 7.22 18.09
C TYR A 25 -4.26 7.76 18.71
N VAL A 26 -3.16 7.77 17.93
CA VAL A 26 -1.85 8.26 18.39
C VAL A 26 -1.92 9.74 18.74
N ARG A 27 -2.64 10.56 17.95
CA ARG A 27 -2.81 12.00 18.22
C ARG A 27 -3.63 12.26 19.49
N LEU A 28 -4.72 11.51 19.71
CA LEU A 28 -5.56 11.65 20.91
C LEU A 28 -4.84 11.25 22.20
N ARG A 29 -3.84 10.36 22.12
CA ARG A 29 -3.01 9.96 23.25
C ARG A 29 -2.03 11.06 23.69
N GLY A 30 -1.74 12.06 22.84
CA GLY A 30 -0.87 13.19 23.16
C GLY A 30 0.49 12.74 23.69
N GLN A 31 0.85 13.18 24.91
CA GLN A 31 2.13 12.83 25.54
C GLN A 31 2.20 11.39 26.09
N LYS A 32 1.11 10.61 26.00
CA LYS A 32 1.10 9.19 26.42
C LYS A 32 1.74 8.23 25.42
N VAL A 33 2.20 8.75 24.28
CA VAL A 33 2.95 8.01 23.24
C VAL A 33 4.32 8.67 23.03
N PRO A 34 5.33 7.93 22.53
CA PRO A 34 6.62 8.51 22.19
C PRO A 34 6.49 9.69 21.23
N ALA A 35 7.31 10.73 21.41
CA ALA A 35 7.20 11.99 20.66
C ALA A 35 7.33 11.82 19.14
N TRP A 36 8.05 10.78 18.67
CA TRP A 36 8.23 10.47 17.25
C TRP A 36 7.03 9.75 16.61
N GLN A 37 6.16 9.13 17.41
CA GLN A 37 5.11 8.22 16.92
C GLN A 37 4.01 8.92 16.11
N PRO A 38 3.50 10.11 16.49
CA PRO A 38 2.51 10.84 15.68
C PRO A 38 2.98 11.13 14.25
N ASP A 39 4.22 11.60 14.10
CA ASP A 39 4.80 11.89 12.78
C ASP A 39 5.05 10.62 11.97
N ALA A 40 5.46 9.53 12.64
CA ALA A 40 5.61 8.24 11.98
C ALA A 40 4.27 7.72 11.46
N ALA A 41 3.19 7.79 12.26
CA ALA A 41 1.85 7.40 11.85
C ALA A 41 1.35 8.23 10.66
N LEU A 42 1.55 9.55 10.67
CA LEU A 42 1.21 10.43 9.54
C LEU A 42 1.96 10.05 8.26
N ARG A 43 3.26 9.74 8.36
CA ARG A 43 4.06 9.29 7.21
C ARG A 43 3.61 7.93 6.66
N VAL A 44 3.16 7.01 7.51
CA VAL A 44 2.55 5.75 7.05
C VAL A 44 1.31 6.04 6.21
N GLN A 45 0.40 6.88 6.72
CA GLN A 45 -0.84 7.21 6.03
C GLN A 45 -0.60 7.98 4.72
N ALA A 46 0.30 8.96 4.73
CA ALA A 46 0.68 9.71 3.55
C ALA A 46 1.22 8.78 2.46
N ASN A 47 2.19 7.93 2.81
CA ASN A 47 2.77 6.99 1.85
C ASN A 47 1.73 5.98 1.31
N PHE A 48 0.75 5.60 2.12
CA PHE A 48 -0.35 4.75 1.67
C PHE A 48 -1.20 5.47 0.61
N ILE A 49 -1.66 6.70 0.91
CA ILE A 49 -2.52 7.49 0.01
C ILE A 49 -1.79 7.90 -1.28
N GLU A 50 -0.47 8.09 -1.23
CA GLU A 50 0.33 8.46 -2.41
C GLU A 50 0.51 7.28 -3.39
N ASN A 51 0.72 6.06 -2.87
CA ASN A 51 1.21 4.95 -3.69
C ASN A 51 0.16 3.87 -3.98
N VAL A 52 -0.78 3.63 -3.06
CA VAL A 52 -1.76 2.55 -3.22
C VAL A 52 -2.81 2.87 -4.30
N PRO A 53 -3.36 4.10 -4.40
CA PRO A 53 -4.34 4.42 -5.43
C PRO A 53 -3.80 4.20 -6.85
N ILE A 54 -2.57 4.64 -7.13
CA ILE A 54 -1.95 4.44 -8.44
C ILE A 54 -1.65 2.96 -8.71
N ALA A 55 -1.22 2.20 -7.71
CA ALA A 55 -1.01 0.76 -7.84
C ALA A 55 -2.31 0.00 -8.15
N LEU A 56 -3.41 0.33 -7.46
CA LEU A 56 -4.73 -0.26 -7.71
C LEU A 56 -5.29 0.14 -9.08
N LEU A 57 -5.06 1.38 -9.51
CA LEU A 57 -5.42 1.84 -10.85
C LEU A 57 -4.68 1.03 -11.93
N LEU A 58 -3.40 0.73 -11.73
CA LEU A 58 -2.65 -0.13 -12.65
C LEU A 58 -3.20 -1.55 -12.69
N ILE A 59 -3.57 -2.14 -11.55
CA ILE A 59 -4.23 -3.46 -11.52
C ILE A 59 -5.56 -3.42 -12.30
N LEU A 60 -6.35 -2.35 -12.13
CA LEU A 60 -7.60 -2.14 -12.88
C LEU A 60 -7.36 -2.10 -14.39
N VAL A 61 -6.38 -1.31 -14.83
CA VAL A 61 -6.04 -1.18 -16.26
C VAL A 61 -5.59 -2.52 -16.83
N LEU A 62 -4.73 -3.25 -16.13
CA LEU A 62 -4.26 -4.57 -16.57
C LEU A 62 -5.39 -5.60 -16.62
N GLU A 63 -6.35 -5.56 -15.67
CA GLU A 63 -7.53 -6.43 -15.70
C GLU A 63 -8.44 -6.11 -16.89
N ILE A 64 -8.64 -4.82 -17.20
CA ILE A 64 -9.41 -4.39 -18.37
C ILE A 64 -8.74 -4.84 -19.68
N GLN A 65 -7.40 -4.82 -19.73
CA GLN A 65 -6.62 -5.30 -20.87
C GLN A 65 -6.54 -6.83 -20.98
N GLY A 66 -7.18 -7.57 -20.06
CA GLY A 66 -7.30 -9.02 -20.16
C GLY A 66 -6.07 -9.79 -19.65
N VAL A 67 -5.23 -9.19 -18.82
CA VAL A 67 -4.12 -9.90 -18.16
C VAL A 67 -4.69 -11.07 -17.32
N PRO A 68 -4.07 -12.26 -17.36
CA PRO A 68 -4.55 -13.43 -16.63
C PRO A 68 -4.72 -13.18 -15.11
N ALA A 69 -5.84 -13.63 -14.56
CA ALA A 69 -6.19 -13.46 -13.14
C ALA A 69 -5.09 -13.89 -12.15
N PRO A 70 -4.34 -15.00 -12.35
CA PRO A 70 -3.27 -15.38 -11.43
C PRO A 70 -2.17 -14.31 -11.28
N ILE A 71 -1.83 -13.61 -12.37
CA ILE A 71 -0.82 -12.55 -12.37
C ILE A 71 -1.35 -11.34 -11.56
N LEU A 72 -2.61 -10.96 -11.80
CA LEU A 72 -3.27 -9.86 -11.08
C LEU A 72 -3.39 -10.15 -9.58
N HIS A 73 -3.72 -11.39 -9.21
CA HIS A 73 -3.70 -11.82 -7.81
C HIS A 73 -2.29 -11.74 -7.21
N GLY A 74 -1.26 -12.12 -7.96
CA GLY A 74 0.13 -11.94 -7.56
C GLY A 74 0.47 -10.49 -7.22
N PHE A 75 0.07 -9.54 -8.09
CA PHE A 75 0.26 -8.12 -7.83
C PHE A 75 -0.54 -7.62 -6.62
N GLY A 76 -1.82 -7.98 -6.52
CA GLY A 76 -2.67 -7.54 -5.42
C GLY A 76 -2.22 -8.08 -4.05
N ILE A 77 -1.83 -9.36 -3.96
CA ILE A 77 -1.30 -9.96 -2.73
C ILE A 77 0.02 -9.31 -2.35
N SER A 78 0.93 -9.15 -3.32
CA SER A 78 2.24 -8.54 -3.09
C SER A 78 2.09 -7.11 -2.57
N LEU A 79 1.22 -6.31 -3.20
CA LEU A 79 0.93 -4.94 -2.76
C LEU A 79 0.42 -4.94 -1.32
N PHE A 80 -0.56 -5.80 -1.00
CA PHE A 80 -1.15 -5.85 0.33
C PHE A 80 -0.13 -6.23 1.41
N VAL A 81 0.68 -7.26 1.17
CA VAL A 81 1.73 -7.70 2.10
C VAL A 81 2.78 -6.60 2.30
N LEU A 82 3.24 -5.94 1.24
CA LEU A 82 4.20 -4.84 1.33
C LEU A 82 3.66 -3.68 2.17
N ARG A 83 2.36 -3.36 2.06
CA ARG A 83 1.72 -2.31 2.84
C ARG A 83 1.58 -2.68 4.32
N LEU A 84 1.27 -3.94 4.63
CA LEU A 84 1.28 -4.43 6.01
C LEU A 84 2.68 -4.36 6.64
N LEU A 85 3.72 -4.78 5.91
CA LEU A 85 5.11 -4.70 6.36
C LEU A 85 5.56 -3.25 6.61
N HIS A 86 5.19 -2.32 5.71
CA HIS A 86 5.49 -0.91 5.88
C HIS A 86 4.81 -0.31 7.11
N ALA A 87 3.50 -0.58 7.28
CA ALA A 87 2.73 -0.10 8.41
C ALA A 87 3.28 -0.61 9.75
N PHE A 88 3.64 -1.90 9.82
CA PHE A 88 4.26 -2.49 11.00
C PHE A 88 5.66 -1.91 11.27
N GLY A 89 6.49 -1.78 10.23
CA GLY A 89 7.87 -1.30 10.35
C GLY A 89 8.00 0.16 10.81
N LEU A 90 7.05 1.03 10.43
CA LEU A 90 7.09 2.46 10.75
C LEU A 90 6.14 2.83 11.92
N GLY A 91 5.09 2.07 12.18
CA GLY A 91 4.16 2.31 13.29
C GLY A 91 4.68 1.84 14.66
N THR A 92 5.64 0.91 14.68
CA THR A 92 6.08 0.21 15.90
C THR A 92 7.52 0.51 16.31
N TYR A 93 8.40 0.89 15.39
CA TYR A 93 9.83 1.07 15.66
C TYR A 93 10.31 2.50 15.38
N GLU A 94 11.16 3.01 16.26
CA GLU A 94 11.88 4.27 16.06
C GLU A 94 13.02 4.08 15.05
N GLY A 95 13.09 4.92 14.02
CA GLY A 95 14.19 4.92 13.05
C GLY A 95 13.98 4.12 11.76
N ALA A 96 15.08 3.84 11.06
CA ALA A 96 15.10 3.09 9.81
C ALA A 96 15.14 1.60 10.10
N ASN A 97 14.20 0.84 9.53
CA ASN A 97 14.10 -0.60 9.76
C ASN A 97 13.85 -1.34 8.44
N TYR A 98 14.32 -2.58 8.35
CA TYR A 98 14.18 -3.40 7.15
C TYR A 98 12.72 -3.54 6.66
N PRO A 99 11.69 -3.74 7.51
CA PRO A 99 10.31 -3.83 7.05
C PRO A 99 9.80 -2.54 6.40
N ARG A 100 10.26 -1.37 6.87
CA ARG A 100 9.96 -0.06 6.28
C ARG A 100 10.60 0.07 4.89
N LEU A 101 11.88 -0.30 4.77
CA LEU A 101 12.61 -0.25 3.50
C LEU A 101 11.98 -1.18 2.46
N ILE A 102 11.75 -2.44 2.83
CA ILE A 102 11.18 -3.46 1.95
C ILE A 102 9.76 -3.07 1.53
N GLY A 103 8.94 -2.61 2.48
CA GLY A 103 7.56 -2.21 2.17
C GLY A 103 7.50 -1.01 1.22
N ALA A 104 8.34 0.01 1.41
CA ALA A 104 8.38 1.18 0.54
C ALA A 104 8.96 0.86 -0.84
N GLN A 105 10.18 0.32 -0.88
CA GLN A 105 10.88 0.05 -2.14
C GLN A 105 10.20 -1.05 -2.95
N GLY A 106 9.72 -2.10 -2.29
CA GLY A 106 8.97 -3.16 -2.96
C GLY A 106 7.70 -2.63 -3.63
N THR A 107 7.04 -1.62 -3.06
CA THR A 107 5.85 -1.03 -3.70
C THR A 107 6.21 -0.20 -4.92
N PHE A 108 7.32 0.54 -4.90
CA PHE A 108 7.81 1.22 -6.10
C PHE A 108 8.17 0.25 -7.21
N VAL A 109 8.90 -0.83 -6.89
CA VAL A 109 9.23 -1.89 -7.85
C VAL A 109 7.96 -2.51 -8.44
N LEU A 110 6.97 -2.79 -7.60
CA LEU A 110 5.71 -3.37 -8.05
C LEU A 110 4.94 -2.40 -8.99
N ILE A 111 4.88 -1.12 -8.64
CA ILE A 111 4.29 -0.07 -9.49
C ILE A 111 5.03 0.00 -10.83
N SER A 112 6.37 -0.01 -10.84
CA SER A 112 7.17 0.03 -12.06
C SER A 112 6.91 -1.18 -12.96
N ILE A 113 6.85 -2.39 -12.40
CA ILE A 113 6.54 -3.62 -13.16
C ILE A 113 5.14 -3.53 -13.79
N MET A 114 4.14 -3.13 -13.02
CA MET A 114 2.76 -3.00 -13.52
C MET A 114 2.65 -1.89 -14.57
N ALA A 115 3.34 -0.77 -14.39
CA ALA A 115 3.36 0.33 -15.36
C ALA A 115 4.00 -0.09 -16.68
N ILE A 116 5.13 -0.81 -16.64
CA ILE A 116 5.76 -1.36 -17.86
C ILE A 116 4.82 -2.37 -18.52
N GLY A 117 4.19 -3.25 -17.73
CA GLY A 117 3.19 -4.18 -18.24
C GLY A 117 2.04 -3.47 -18.94
N ALA A 118 1.51 -2.40 -18.35
CA ALA A 118 0.38 -1.64 -18.88
C ALA A 118 0.73 -0.87 -20.17
N ILE A 119 1.98 -0.42 -20.30
CA ILE A 119 2.51 0.17 -21.54
C ILE A 119 2.64 -0.92 -22.60
N GLY A 120 3.19 -2.08 -22.25
CA GLY A 120 3.41 -3.19 -23.18
C GLY A 120 2.14 -3.79 -23.75
N THR A 121 1.06 -3.82 -22.98
CA THR A 121 -0.28 -4.26 -23.42
C THR A 121 -1.05 -3.21 -24.23
N ALA A 122 -0.58 -1.96 -24.26
CA ALA A 122 -1.19 -0.87 -25.01
C ALA A 122 -0.60 -0.69 -26.43
N LEU A 123 0.53 -1.36 -26.71
CA LEU A 123 1.23 -1.36 -28.01
C LEU A 123 0.88 -2.63 -28.79
#